data_AF-A0A959FXK5-F1
#
_entry.id   AF-A0A959FXK5-F1
#
_cell.length_a   1.000
_cell.length_b   1.000
_cell.length_c   1.000
_cell.angle_alpha   90.00
_cell.angle_beta   90.00
_cell.angle_gamma   90.00
#
_symmetry.space_group_name_H-M   'P 1'
#
loop_
_entity.id
_entity.type
_entity.pdbx_description
1 polymer ?
#
loop_
_entity_poly.entity_id
_entity_poly.type
_entity_poly.pdbx_seq_one_letter_code
_entity_poly.pdbx_strand_id
1 'polypeptide(L)'
;MSFTESNMLDLGLKAPDFKLPDTVSGATLALKDVQGEKGTMVMFLCNHCPYVIHVNPEIVRIVEDYKQQGIGFVGISSNDVENYPQ
;
A
#
# COMPACT_ATOMS: atom_id res chain seq x y z
N MET A 1 5.87 10.66 13.28
CA MET A 1 6.81 9.53 13.08
C MET A 1 6.28 8.34 13.85
N SER A 2 6.09 7.19 13.20
CA SER A 2 5.77 5.95 13.91
C SER A 2 7.08 5.36 14.44
N PHE A 3 7.34 5.54 15.75
CA PHE A 3 8.40 4.79 16.47
C PHE A 3 7.90 3.40 16.90
N THR A 4 6.83 2.92 16.29
CA THR A 4 6.15 1.68 16.64
C THR A 4 6.41 0.64 15.57
N GLU A 5 6.85 -0.54 16.00
CA GLU A 5 7.02 -1.70 15.13
C GLU A 5 5.66 -2.18 14.58
N SER A 6 5.69 -2.88 13.44
CA SER A 6 4.47 -3.46 12.88
C SER A 6 3.93 -4.57 13.76
N ASN A 7 2.61 -4.62 13.92
CA ASN A 7 1.96 -5.76 14.56
C ASN A 7 1.82 -6.91 13.55
N MET A 8 2.25 -8.09 13.94
CA MET A 8 2.07 -9.29 13.13
C MET A 8 0.61 -9.73 13.14
N LEU A 9 0.06 -9.95 11.95
CA LEU A 9 -1.21 -10.64 11.77
C LEU A 9 -0.94 -12.14 11.62
N ASP A 10 -1.91 -12.96 12.03
CA ASP A 10 -1.81 -14.41 11.87
C ASP A 10 -1.65 -14.79 10.39
N LEU A 11 -0.70 -15.69 10.11
CA LEU A 11 -0.51 -16.20 8.77
C LEU A 11 -1.73 -17.00 8.32
N GLY A 12 -2.15 -16.79 7.07
CA GLY A 12 -3.37 -17.39 6.52
C GLY A 12 -4.64 -16.59 6.82
N LEU A 13 -4.55 -15.49 7.57
CA LEU A 13 -5.64 -14.52 7.66
C LEU A 13 -6.01 -14.04 6.25
N LYS A 14 -7.30 -14.13 5.91
CA LYS A 14 -7.80 -13.56 4.66
C LYS A 14 -7.71 -12.05 4.72
N ALA A 15 -7.15 -11.44 3.68
CA ALA A 15 -7.08 -10.00 3.55
C ALA A 15 -8.47 -9.38 3.75
N PRO A 16 -8.63 -8.40 4.66
CA PRO A 16 -9.88 -7.66 4.79
C PRO A 16 -10.21 -6.94 3.49
N ASP A 17 -11.49 -6.93 3.12
CA ASP A 17 -11.94 -6.13 1.98
C ASP A 17 -11.89 -4.64 2.32
N PHE A 18 -11.71 -3.80 1.31
CA PHE A 18 -11.71 -2.34 1.45
C PHE A 18 -12.34 -1.68 0.23
N LYS A 19 -12.79 -0.44 0.42
CA LYS A 19 -13.18 0.49 -0.64
C LYS A 19 -12.65 1.86 -0.27
N LEU A 20 -11.65 2.33 -1.00
CA LEU A 20 -10.94 3.57 -0.68
C LEU A 20 -10.88 4.46 -1.92
N PRO A 21 -10.90 5.79 -1.74
CA PRO A 21 -10.67 6.71 -2.84
C PRO A 21 -9.22 6.58 -3.32
N ASP A 22 -9.05 6.43 -4.62
CA ASP A 22 -7.76 6.55 -5.27
C ASP A 22 -7.40 8.03 -5.41
N THR A 23 -6.22 8.38 -4.93
CA THR A 23 -5.71 9.75 -4.94
C THR A 23 -5.27 10.21 -6.33
N VAL A 24 -5.09 9.29 -7.28
CA VAL A 24 -4.67 9.61 -8.65
C VAL A 24 -5.86 9.81 -9.57
N SER A 25 -6.77 8.84 -9.64
CA SER A 25 -7.93 8.89 -10.55
C SER A 25 -9.19 9.51 -9.94
N GLY A 26 -9.27 9.63 -8.62
CA GLY A 26 -10.49 10.02 -7.91
C GLY A 26 -11.58 8.95 -7.88
N ALA A 27 -11.35 7.78 -8.50
CA ALA A 27 -12.28 6.65 -8.43
C ALA A 27 -12.20 5.97 -7.06
N THR A 28 -13.26 5.26 -6.67
CA THR A 28 -13.19 4.34 -5.53
C THR A 28 -12.67 2.99 -6.00
N LEU A 29 -11.57 2.52 -5.43
CA LEU A 29 -11.00 1.20 -5.69
C LEU A 29 -11.25 0.26 -4.52
N ALA A 30 -11.58 -0.99 -4.83
CA ALA A 30 -11.69 -2.08 -3.88
C ALA A 30 -10.51 -3.05 -3.99
N LEU A 31 -10.34 -3.93 -3.00
CA LEU A 31 -9.29 -4.95 -3.01
C LEU A 31 -9.31 -5.77 -4.31
N LYS A 32 -10.50 -6.16 -4.77
CA LYS A 32 -10.69 -6.92 -6.02
C LYS A 32 -10.18 -6.18 -7.27
N ASP A 33 -10.16 -4.85 -7.26
CA ASP A 33 -9.79 -4.05 -8.43
C ASP A 33 -8.27 -3.93 -8.58
N VAL A 34 -7.54 -4.17 -7.49
CA VAL A 34 -6.06 -4.14 -7.41
C VAL A 34 -5.45 -5.54 -7.26
N GLN A 35 -6.28 -6.59 -7.27
CA GLN A 35 -5.82 -7.95 -7.08
C GLN A 35 -5.01 -8.46 -8.28
N GLY A 36 -3.85 -9.06 -8.01
CA GLY A 36 -3.05 -9.74 -9.02
C GLY A 36 -3.41 -11.21 -9.12
N GLU A 37 -3.14 -11.82 -10.28
CA GLU A 37 -3.43 -13.23 -10.54
C GLU A 37 -2.75 -14.19 -9.56
N LYS A 38 -1.53 -13.84 -9.10
CA LYS A 38 -0.73 -14.68 -8.20
C LYS A 38 -0.72 -14.18 -6.75
N GLY A 39 -1.23 -12.99 -6.50
CA GLY A 39 -1.24 -12.40 -5.17
C GLY A 39 -1.28 -10.88 -5.22
N THR A 40 -1.39 -10.27 -4.04
CA THR A 40 -1.47 -8.82 -3.87
C THR A 40 -0.63 -8.39 -2.69
N MET A 41 0.22 -7.40 -2.91
CA MET A 41 0.94 -6.70 -1.85
C MET A 41 0.21 -5.39 -1.51
N VAL A 42 -0.26 -5.31 -0.27
CA VAL A 42 -0.86 -4.10 0.32
C VAL A 42 0.19 -3.46 1.23
N MET A 43 0.56 -2.22 0.94
CA MET A 43 1.54 -1.47 1.72
C MET A 43 0.88 -0.25 2.35
N PHE A 44 0.98 -0.12 3.68
CA PHE A 44 0.56 1.11 4.37
C PHE A 44 1.74 2.08 4.37
N LEU A 45 1.64 3.15 3.60
CA LEU A 45 2.72 4.09 3.31
C LEU A 45 2.35 5.51 3.72
N CYS A 46 3.38 6.33 3.88
CA CYS A 46 3.26 7.73 4.28
C CYS A 46 4.30 8.54 3.50
N ASN A 47 3.86 9.53 2.73
CA ASN A 47 4.70 10.38 1.88
C ASN A 47 5.62 11.34 2.66
N HIS A 48 5.29 11.69 3.90
CA HIS A 48 6.13 12.56 4.73
C HIS A 48 7.02 11.78 5.71
N CYS A 49 6.91 10.44 5.77
CA CYS A 49 7.69 9.63 6.69
C CYS A 49 9.12 9.46 6.14
N PRO A 50 10.18 9.87 6.89
CA PRO A 50 11.56 9.75 6.43
C PRO A 50 11.96 8.31 6.06
N TYR A 51 11.41 7.32 6.76
CA TYR A 51 11.62 5.91 6.46
C TYR A 51 11.07 5.52 5.09
N VAL A 52 9.83 5.93 4.77
CA VAL A 52 9.20 5.63 3.49
C VAL A 52 9.92 6.35 2.35
N ILE A 53 10.26 7.63 2.55
CA ILE A 53 11.04 8.40 1.58
C ILE A 53 12.37 7.70 1.25
N HIS A 54 13.05 7.19 2.28
CA HIS A 54 14.32 6.48 2.11
C HIS A 54 14.18 5.16 1.31
N VAL A 55 13.13 4.37 1.58
CA VAL A 55 12.94 3.07 0.91
C VAL A 55 12.14 3.14 -0.39
N ASN A 56 11.56 4.30 -0.73
CA ASN A 56 10.71 4.44 -1.91
C ASN A 56 11.35 3.97 -3.22
N PRO A 57 12.64 4.26 -3.52
CA PRO A 57 13.27 3.74 -4.74
C PRO A 57 13.28 2.21 -4.81
N GLU A 58 13.45 1.55 -3.67
CA GLU A 58 13.44 0.09 -3.57
C GLU A 58 12.02 -0.47 -3.72
N ILE A 59 11.01 0.20 -3.15
CA ILE A 59 9.61 -0.16 -3.35
C ILE A 59 9.27 -0.12 -4.86
N VAL A 60 9.66 0.95 -5.56
CA VAL A 60 9.43 1.08 -7.00
C VAL A 60 10.08 -0.08 -7.77
N ARG A 61 11.34 -0.42 -7.46
CA ARG A 61 12.05 -1.55 -8.07
C ARG A 61 11.30 -2.87 -7.89
N ILE A 62 10.86 -3.16 -6.67
CA ILE A 62 10.09 -4.37 -6.36
C ILE A 62 8.76 -4.40 -7.13
N VAL A 63 8.06 -3.28 -7.20
CA VAL A 63 6.81 -3.18 -7.96
C VAL A 63 7.05 -3.51 -9.43
N GLU A 64 8.09 -2.93 -10.04
CA GLU A 64 8.42 -3.16 -11.45
C GLU A 64 8.78 -4.63 -11.73
N ASP A 65 9.59 -5.25 -10.86
CA ASP A 65 10.06 -6.63 -11.00
C ASP A 65 8.92 -7.65 -10.92
N TYR A 66 7.94 -7.43 -10.04
CA TYR A 66 6.94 -8.43 -9.69
C TYR A 66 5.56 -8.15 -10.28
N LYS A 67 5.26 -6.91 -10.71
CA LYS A 67 4.01 -6.61 -11.41
C LYS A 67 3.87 -7.43 -12.69
N GLN A 68 4.95 -7.58 -13.45
CA GLN A 68 4.97 -8.41 -14.66
C GLN A 68 4.81 -9.91 -14.37
N GLN A 69 5.02 -10.31 -13.11
CA GLN A 69 4.89 -11.71 -12.69
C GLN A 69 3.48 -12.05 -12.20
N GLY A 70 2.55 -11.09 -12.20
CA GLY A 70 1.15 -11.28 -11.80
C GLY A 70 0.86 -10.91 -10.35
N ILE A 71 1.73 -10.15 -9.69
CA ILE A 71 1.45 -9.58 -8.36
C ILE A 71 0.77 -8.21 -8.52
N GLY A 72 -0.34 -8.03 -7.82
CA GLY A 72 -1.03 -6.75 -7.69
C GLY A 72 -0.41 -5.92 -6.56
N PHE A 73 -0.42 -4.60 -6.70
CA PHE A 73 0.19 -3.71 -5.71
C PHE A 73 -0.77 -2.57 -5.39
N VAL A 74 -0.87 -2.23 -4.11
CA VAL A 74 -1.59 -1.04 -3.65
C VAL A 74 -0.86 -0.41 -2.48
N GLY A 75 -0.65 0.91 -2.56
CA GLY A 75 -0.18 1.74 -1.45
C GLY A 75 -1.38 2.45 -0.81
N ILE A 76 -1.55 2.29 0.50
CA ILE A 76 -2.62 2.93 1.27
C ILE A 76 -1.98 3.95 2.21
N SER A 77 -2.40 5.22 2.09
CA SER A 77 -2.12 6.23 3.11
C SER A 77 -3.25 6.25 4.13
N SER A 78 -2.93 5.97 5.39
CA SER A 78 -3.86 6.08 6.52
C SER A 78 -3.59 7.31 7.37
N ASN A 79 -2.78 8.25 6.86
CA ASN A 79 -2.54 9.52 7.52
C ASN A 79 -3.77 10.41 7.44
N ASP A 80 -3.94 11.25 8.47
CA ASP A 80 -4.96 12.29 8.47
C ASP A 80 -4.63 13.34 7.41
N VAL A 81 -5.49 13.45 6.39
CA VAL A 81 -5.28 14.34 5.24
C VAL A 81 -5.42 15.82 5.63
N GLU A 82 -6.19 16.15 6.67
CA GLU A 82 -6.33 17.55 7.12
C GLU A 82 -5.06 18.01 7.84
N ASN A 83 -4.52 17.15 8.71
CA ASN A 83 -3.35 17.46 9.52
C ASN A 83 -2.02 17.17 8.80
N TYR A 84 -2.03 16.28 7.80
CA TYR A 84 -0.87 15.87 7.00
C TYR A 84 -1.26 15.76 5.52
N PRO A 85 -1.49 16.90 4.83
CA PRO A 85 -2.03 16.95 3.45
C PRO A 85 -1.01 16.64 2.36
N GLN A 86 0.25 16.45 2.74
CA GLN A 86 1.31 16.06 1.81
C GLN A 86 0.97 14.71 1.21
#